data_AF-A0A1Q7E6A2-F1
#
_entry.id   AF-A0A1Q7E6A2-F1
#
_cell.length_a   1.000
_cell.length_b   1.000
_cell.length_c   1.000
_cell.angle_alpha   90.00
_cell.angle_beta   90.00
_cell.angle_gamma   90.00
#
_symmetry.space_group_name_H-M   'P 1'
#
loop_
_entity.id
_entity.type
_entity.pdbx_description
1 polymer ?
#
loop_
_entity_poly.entity_id
_entity_poly.type
_entity_poly.pdbx_seq_one_letter_code
_entity_poly.pdbx_strand_id
1 'polypeptide(L)'
;MTFKPAIWYPIAVVLSAINLVGVGFAVGPGQPWHAATHAALALAFGLWAQRLRQGPGRSDVQARLEGLEAEVSSLEALEAEVSKLRQELSEAQERLDFFERLLAQGAEARRVGPQR
;
A
#
# COMPACT_ATOMS: atom_id res chain seq x y z
N MET A 1 2.56 18.85 29.85
CA MET A 1 1.20 18.25 29.86
C MET A 1 1.06 17.42 28.60
N THR A 2 0.82 16.11 28.69
CA THR A 2 0.76 15.22 27.51
C THR A 2 -0.62 15.29 26.86
N PHE A 3 -0.64 15.71 25.60
CA PHE A 3 -1.86 15.83 24.82
C PHE A 3 -2.30 14.44 24.33
N LYS A 4 -3.27 13.80 25.02
CA LYS A 4 -3.73 12.43 24.72
C LYS A 4 -4.99 12.43 23.85
N PRO A 5 -4.93 12.03 22.57
CA PRO A 5 -6.10 12.03 21.67
C PRO A 5 -7.29 11.23 22.20
N ALA A 6 -7.03 10.16 22.97
CA ALA A 6 -8.06 9.32 23.59
C ALA A 6 -8.96 10.07 24.59
N ILE A 7 -8.45 11.15 25.21
CA ILE A 7 -9.21 11.98 26.16
C ILE A 7 -9.87 13.16 25.43
N TRP A 8 -9.18 13.76 24.46
CA TRP A 8 -9.67 14.95 23.75
C TRP A 8 -10.72 14.63 22.68
N TYR A 9 -10.68 13.44 22.07
CA TYR A 9 -11.68 13.00 21.10
C TYR A 9 -13.11 13.00 21.67
N PRO A 10 -13.43 12.33 22.80
CA PRO A 10 -14.79 12.34 23.34
C PRO A 10 -15.23 13.75 23.76
N ILE A 11 -14.31 14.57 24.29
CA ILE A 11 -14.59 15.96 24.65
C ILE A 11 -15.00 16.77 23.41
N ALA A 12 -14.24 16.67 22.31
CA ALA A 12 -14.55 17.36 21.05
C ALA A 12 -15.89 16.90 20.45
N VAL A 13 -16.22 15.61 20.53
CA VAL A 13 -17.51 15.08 20.08
C VAL A 13 -18.67 15.65 20.90
N VAL A 14 -18.54 15.65 22.23
CA VAL A 14 -19.57 16.22 23.12
C VAL A 14 -19.76 17.72 22.86
N LEU A 15 -18.66 18.47 22.72
CA LEU A 15 -18.74 19.90 22.39
C LEU A 15 -19.39 20.16 21.03
N SER A 16 -19.09 19.34 20.02
CA SER A 16 -19.73 19.44 18.71
C SER A 16 -21.24 19.17 18.80
N ALA A 17 -21.65 18.12 19.53
CA ALA A 17 -23.05 17.78 19.72
C ALA A 17 -23.84 18.86 20.48
N ILE A 18 -23.27 19.41 21.55
CA ILE A 18 -23.89 20.50 22.33
C ILE A 18 -24.09 21.74 21.44
N ASN A 19 -23.09 22.09 20.64
CA ASN A 19 -23.21 23.23 19.73
C ASN A 19 -24.24 22.98 18.63
N LEU A 20 -24.33 21.77 18.09
CA LEU A 20 -25.35 21.42 17.10
C LEU A 20 -26.78 21.53 17.67
N VAL A 21 -26.98 21.09 18.92
CA VAL A 21 -28.24 21.29 19.64
C VAL A 21 -28.54 22.78 19.80
N GLY A 22 -27.54 23.60 20.11
CA GLY A 22 -27.65 25.06 20.18
C GLY A 22 -28.15 25.71 18.88
N VAL A 23 -27.76 25.18 17.71
CA VAL A 23 -28.31 25.63 16.40
C VAL A 23 -29.82 25.42 16.35
N GLY A 24 -30.31 24.23 16.74
CA GLY A 24 -31.72 23.90 16.74
C GLY A 24 -32.57 24.81 17.64
N PHE A 25 -32.03 25.19 18.80
CA PHE A 25 -32.70 26.10 19.72
C PHE A 25 -32.67 27.57 19.27
N ALA A 26 -31.64 28.01 18.54
CA ALA A 26 -31.47 29.40 18.11
C ALA A 26 -32.20 29.76 16.80
N VAL A 27 -32.61 28.76 16.01
CA VAL A 27 -33.39 28.95 14.78
C VAL A 27 -34.83 29.41 15.07
N GLY A 28 -35.48 28.89 16.13
CA GLY A 28 -36.84 29.28 16.53
C GLY A 28 -37.03 30.75 16.94
N PRO A 29 -36.12 31.37 17.73
CA PRO A 29 -36.26 32.76 18.17
C PRO A 29 -35.80 33.81 17.15
N GLY A 30 -35.44 33.44 15.91
CA GLY A 30 -35.08 34.40 14.85
C GLY A 30 -33.73 35.10 15.07
N GLN A 31 -32.77 34.45 15.75
CA GLN A 31 -31.45 35.00 16.05
C GLN A 31 -30.36 34.34 15.17
N PRO A 32 -30.23 34.75 13.89
CA PRO A 32 -29.37 34.08 12.93
C PRO A 32 -27.90 34.07 13.34
N TRP A 33 -27.45 35.08 14.09
CA TRP A 33 -26.07 35.20 14.55
C TRP A 33 -25.69 34.17 15.61
N HIS A 34 -26.61 33.86 16.54
CA HIS A 34 -26.40 32.83 17.56
C HIS A 34 -26.39 31.44 16.94
N ALA A 35 -27.33 31.16 16.02
CA ALA A 35 -27.36 29.91 15.27
C ALA A 35 -26.09 29.73 14.42
N ALA A 36 -25.62 30.79 13.76
CA ALA A 36 -24.39 30.75 12.95
C ALA A 36 -23.14 30.47 13.80
N THR A 37 -23.04 31.08 14.99
CA THR A 37 -21.91 30.86 15.91
C THR A 37 -21.89 29.41 16.41
N HIS A 38 -23.04 28.87 16.81
CA HIS A 38 -23.16 27.46 17.21
C HIS A 38 -22.86 26.50 16.05
N ALA A 39 -23.30 26.82 14.84
CA ALA A 39 -23.00 26.01 13.66
C ALA A 39 -21.49 25.99 13.36
N ALA A 40 -20.83 27.15 13.41
CA ALA A 40 -19.39 27.26 13.19
C ALA A 40 -18.60 26.47 14.26
N LEU A 41 -18.99 26.57 15.54
CA LEU A 41 -18.37 25.81 16.62
C LEU A 41 -18.59 24.30 16.46
N ALA A 42 -19.80 23.88 16.10
CA ALA A 42 -20.12 22.46 15.86
C ALA A 42 -19.22 21.87 14.76
N LEU A 43 -19.04 22.60 13.65
CA LEU A 43 -18.16 22.21 12.55
C LEU A 43 -16.69 22.20 12.96
N ALA A 44 -16.21 23.22 13.68
CA ALA A 44 -14.83 23.29 14.15
C ALA A 44 -14.49 22.12 15.08
N PHE A 45 -15.34 21.83 16.06
CA PHE A 45 -15.14 20.70 16.96
C PHE A 45 -15.30 19.35 16.26
N GLY A 46 -16.21 19.23 15.29
CA GLY A 46 -16.38 18.03 14.47
C GLY A 46 -15.14 17.71 13.63
N LEU A 47 -14.60 18.72 12.94
CA LEU A 47 -13.35 18.60 12.16
C LEU A 47 -12.16 18.29 13.08
N TRP A 48 -12.11 18.88 14.27
CA TRP A 48 -11.06 18.57 15.24
C TRP A 48 -11.15 17.14 15.77
N ALA A 49 -12.35 16.65 16.06
CA ALA A 49 -12.57 15.24 16.44
C ALA A 49 -12.15 14.29 15.32
N GLN A 50 -12.46 14.61 14.06
CA GLN A 50 -12.02 13.84 12.90
C GLN A 50 -10.48 13.81 12.80
N ARG A 51 -9.82 14.95 12.99
CA ARG A 51 -8.35 15.04 12.98
C ARG A 51 -7.70 14.26 14.12
N LEU A 52 -8.29 14.27 15.32
CA LEU A 52 -7.81 13.48 16.46
C LEU A 52 -7.97 11.97 16.23
N ARG A 53 -9.05 11.55 15.55
CA ARG A 53 -9.27 10.15 15.14
C ARG A 53 -8.31 9.68 14.06
N GLN A 54 -7.94 10.58 13.14
CA GLN A 54 -6.94 10.34 12.09
C GLN A 54 -5.48 10.49 12.59
N GLY A 55 -5.25 10.46 13.91
CA GLY A 55 -3.95 10.76 14.51
C GLY A 55 -2.78 9.97 13.90
N PRO A 56 -1.53 10.42 14.14
CA PRO A 56 -0.31 9.96 13.46
C PRO A 56 -0.24 8.43 13.28
N GLY A 57 -0.59 7.67 14.32
CA GLY A 57 -0.57 6.20 14.27
C GLY A 57 -1.46 5.53 13.21
N ARG A 58 -2.57 6.13 12.78
CA ARG A 58 -3.38 5.54 11.68
C ARG A 58 -2.73 5.79 10.32
N SER A 59 -2.15 6.98 10.13
CA SER A 59 -1.38 7.32 8.93
C SER A 59 -0.10 6.49 8.85
N ASP A 60 0.58 6.28 9.98
CA ASP A 60 1.82 5.50 10.05
C ASP A 60 1.56 4.01 9.77
N VAL A 61 0.46 3.45 10.28
CA VAL A 61 0.06 2.07 9.97
C VAL A 61 -0.29 1.91 8.48
N GLN A 62 -0.99 2.88 7.89
CA GLN A 62 -1.32 2.88 6.47
C GLN A 62 -0.06 2.93 5.60
N ALA A 63 0.86 3.87 5.88
CA ALA A 63 2.13 3.99 5.18
C ALA A 63 3.00 2.72 5.33
N ARG A 64 2.94 2.08 6.50
CA ARG A 64 3.63 0.80 6.74
C ARG A 64 3.02 -0.35 5.94
N LEU A 65 1.69 -0.40 5.78
CA LEU A 65 1.04 -1.40 4.92
C LEU A 65 1.42 -1.19 3.46
N GLU A 66 1.35 0.04 2.97
CA GLU A 66 1.73 0.40 1.60
C GLU A 66 3.20 0.05 1.31
N GLY A 67 4.10 0.28 2.28
CA GLY A 67 5.50 -0.16 2.19
C GLY A 67 5.65 -1.69 2.10
N LEU A 68 4.86 -2.43 2.88
CA LEU A 68 4.88 -3.90 2.86
C LEU A 68 4.36 -4.45 1.53
N GLU A 69 3.30 -3.87 0.98
CA GLU A 69 2.74 -4.24 -0.33
C GLU A 69 3.73 -3.97 -1.47
N ALA A 70 4.46 -2.87 -1.40
CA ALA A 70 5.53 -2.55 -2.35
C ALA A 70 6.69 -3.56 -2.27
N GLU A 71 7.10 -3.96 -1.05
CA GLU A 71 8.12 -5.01 -0.87
C GLU A 71 7.66 -6.36 -1.43
N VAL A 72 6.42 -6.78 -1.17
CA VAL A 72 5.87 -8.02 -1.72
C VAL A 72 5.85 -7.99 -3.25
N SER A 73 5.41 -6.87 -3.84
CA SER A 73 5.40 -6.70 -5.29
C SER A 73 6.82 -6.78 -5.89
N SER A 74 7.82 -6.25 -5.19
CA SER A 74 9.23 -6.36 -5.60
C SER A 74 9.75 -7.79 -5.52
N LEU A 75 9.31 -8.58 -4.52
CA LEU A 75 9.70 -9.98 -4.40
C LEU A 75 9.07 -10.84 -5.50
N GLU A 76 7.80 -10.60 -5.84
CA GLU A 76 7.12 -11.27 -6.95
C GLU A 76 7.81 -11.00 -8.30
N ALA A 77 8.22 -9.75 -8.53
CA ALA A 77 8.99 -9.39 -9.72
C ALA A 77 10.34 -10.13 -9.78
N LEU A 78 11.06 -10.20 -8.64
CA LEU A 78 12.32 -10.93 -8.55
C LEU A 78 12.14 -12.44 -8.77
N GLU A 79 11.07 -13.03 -8.24
CA GLU A 79 10.73 -14.44 -8.45
C GLU A 79 10.47 -14.74 -9.94
N ALA A 80 9.78 -13.85 -10.63
CA ALA A 80 9.56 -13.96 -12.07
C ALA A 80 10.88 -13.88 -12.85
N GLU A 81 11.79 -12.96 -12.48
CA GLU A 81 13.12 -12.86 -13.09
C GLU A 81 13.96 -14.12 -12.87
N VAL A 82 13.97 -14.66 -11.64
CA VAL A 82 14.68 -15.91 -11.33
C VAL A 82 14.12 -17.08 -12.12
N SER A 83 12.79 -17.17 -12.24
CA SER A 83 12.13 -18.21 -13.04
C SER A 83 12.50 -18.12 -14.51
N LYS A 84 12.54 -16.89 -15.05
CA LYS A 84 12.98 -16.63 -16.43
C LYS A 84 14.44 -17.01 -16.64
N LEU A 85 15.34 -16.63 -15.73
CA LEU A 85 16.76 -16.99 -15.82
C LEU A 85 16.96 -18.52 -15.78
N ARG A 86 16.21 -19.24 -14.95
CA ARG A 86 16.25 -20.71 -14.92
C ARG A 86 15.82 -21.33 -16.25
N GLN A 87 14.78 -20.78 -16.88
CA GLN A 87 14.33 -21.23 -18.19
C GLN A 87 15.41 -21.00 -19.27
N GLU A 88 15.97 -19.80 -19.33
CA GLU A 88 17.05 -19.47 -20.29
C GLU A 88 18.29 -20.35 -20.08
N LEU A 89 18.64 -20.66 -18.82
CA LEU A 89 19.73 -21.58 -18.48
C LEU A 89 19.43 -23.00 -19.02
N SER A 90 18.22 -23.51 -18.79
CA SER A 90 17.81 -24.83 -19.28
C SER A 90 17.90 -24.92 -20.81
N GLU A 91 17.43 -23.89 -21.52
CA GLU A 91 17.52 -23.84 -22.98
C GLU A 91 18.98 -23.77 -23.47
N ALA A 92 19.83 -23.00 -22.78
CA ALA A 92 21.24 -22.93 -23.09
C ALA A 92 21.93 -24.30 -22.88
N GLN A 93 21.57 -25.03 -21.81
CA GLN A 93 22.05 -26.40 -21.57
C GLN A 93 21.64 -27.35 -22.69
N GLU A 94 20.37 -27.36 -23.09
CA GLU A 94 19.90 -28.21 -24.20
C GLU A 94 20.64 -27.93 -25.51
N ARG A 95 20.91 -26.65 -25.80
CA ARG A 95 21.69 -26.27 -26.99
C ARG A 95 23.13 -26.75 -26.91
N LEU A 96 23.77 -26.66 -25.74
CA LEU A 96 25.11 -27.18 -25.52
C LEU A 96 25.14 -28.71 -25.70
N ASP A 97 24.19 -29.43 -25.11
CA ASP A 97 24.06 -30.88 -25.25
C ASP A 97 23.86 -31.29 -26.72
N PHE A 98 23.08 -30.50 -27.48
CA PHE A 98 22.89 -30.73 -28.91
C PHE A 98 24.20 -30.55 -29.70
N PHE A 99 24.96 -29.50 -29.42
CA PHE A 99 26.26 -29.29 -30.06
C PHE A 99 27.26 -30.39 -29.69
N GLU A 100 27.27 -30.85 -28.44
CA GLU A 100 28.11 -31.96 -28.02
C GLU A 100 27.80 -33.23 -28.82
N ARG A 101 26.52 -33.58 -28.99
CA ARG A 101 26.10 -34.73 -29.79
C ARG A 101 26.51 -34.60 -31.27
N LEU A 102 26.37 -33.42 -31.86
CA LEU A 102 26.81 -33.18 -33.25
C LEU A 102 28.33 -33.33 -33.40
N LEU A 103 29.11 -32.81 -32.44
CA LEU A 103 30.57 -32.95 -32.45
C LEU A 103 31.00 -34.41 -32.31
N ALA A 104 30.34 -35.17 -31.43
CA ALA A 104 30.59 -36.61 -31.28
C ALA A 104 30.31 -37.38 -32.60
N GLN A 105 29.18 -37.10 -33.26
CA GLN A 105 28.83 -37.70 -34.56
C GLN A 105 29.85 -37.34 -35.67
N GLY A 106 30.29 -36.08 -35.73
CA GLY A 106 31.29 -35.63 -36.69
C GLY A 106 32.67 -36.28 -36.47
N ALA A 107 33.07 -36.48 -35.21
CA ALA A 107 34.30 -37.19 -34.88
C ALA A 107 34.23 -38.68 -35.26
N GLU A 108 33.09 -39.32 -35.07
CA GLU A 108 32.86 -40.72 -35.45
C GLU A 108 32.84 -40.91 -36.97
N ALA A 109 32.12 -40.04 -37.71
CA ALA A 109 32.12 -40.05 -39.17
C ALA A 109 33.53 -39.84 -39.77
N ARG A 110 34.38 -39.02 -39.12
CA ARG A 110 35.77 -38.79 -39.55
C ARG A 110 36.69 -39.99 -39.28
N ARG A 111 36.41 -40.80 -38.25
CA ARG A 111 37.13 -42.07 -38.02
C ARG A 111 36.78 -43.16 -39.04
N VAL A 112 35.63 -43.06 -39.71
CA VAL A 112 35.07 -44.12 -40.56
C VAL A 112 35.35 -43.94 -42.07
N GLY A 113 36.04 -42.88 -42.50
CA GLY A 113 36.39 -42.69 -43.94
C GLY A 113 37.89 -42.81 -44.29
N PRO A 114 38.30 -43.37 -45.45
CA PRO A 114 37.72 -44.47 -46.24
C PRO A 114 38.65 -45.71 -46.24
N GLN A 115 38.11 -46.92 -46.10
CA GLN A 115 38.76 -48.13 -46.61
C GLN A 115 38.19 -48.43 -48.00
N ARG A 116 38.85 -47.89 -49.03
CA ARG A 116 38.68 -48.12 -50.48
C ARG A 116 37.35 -47.73 -51.13
#